data_AF-A0A8S3JPC4-F1
#
_entry.id   AF-A0A8S3JPC4-F1
#
_cell.length_a   1.000
_cell.length_b   1.000
_cell.length_c   1.000
_cell.angle_alpha   90.00
_cell.angle_beta   90.00
_cell.angle_gamma   90.00
#
_symmetry.space_group_name_H-M   'P 1'
#
loop_
_entity.id
_entity.type
_entity.pdbx_description
1 polymer ?
#
loop_
_entity_poly.entity_id
_entity_poly.type
_entity_poly.pdbx_seq_one_letter_code
_entity_poly.pdbx_strand_id
1 'polypeptide(L)'
;MKQRAHHTRESVDLSQRTQIQEIKQMIPSGEQTSQEIIRMNRCLEEAYQNNDNQPVSFFMFTIHPKLFCRSVENIFHVSFLIKEGKAELFLDENQLPVL
;
A
#
# COMPACT_ATOMS: atom_id res chain seq x y z
N MET A 1 -12.81 8.54 51.58
CA MET A 1 -12.90 7.51 50.53
C MET A 1 -13.28 8.19 49.21
N LYS A 2 -12.40 8.22 48.20
CA LYS A 2 -12.73 8.69 46.84
C LYS A 2 -12.31 7.59 45.86
N GLN A 3 -13.28 7.08 45.11
CA GLN A 3 -13.14 5.97 44.17
C GLN A 3 -12.31 6.39 42.94
N ARG A 4 -11.48 5.47 42.45
CA ARG A 4 -10.71 5.59 41.19
C ARG A 4 -11.66 5.38 40.01
N ALA A 5 -11.73 6.35 39.10
CA ALA A 5 -12.46 6.23 37.85
C ALA A 5 -11.65 5.40 36.84
N HIS A 6 -12.28 4.36 36.29
CA HIS A 6 -11.79 3.58 35.16
C HIS A 6 -11.68 4.48 33.92
N HIS A 7 -10.47 4.66 33.40
CA HIS A 7 -10.24 5.33 32.12
C HIS A 7 -10.40 4.28 31.00
N THR A 8 -11.59 4.22 30.42
CA THR A 8 -11.85 3.46 29.19
C THR A 8 -11.08 4.12 28.05
N ARG A 9 -10.14 3.41 27.42
CA ARG A 9 -9.48 3.86 26.19
C ARG A 9 -10.52 3.92 25.08
N GLU A 10 -10.86 5.12 24.63
CA GLU A 10 -11.59 5.32 23.37
C GLU A 10 -10.73 4.77 22.23
N SER A 11 -11.33 3.90 21.40
CA SER A 11 -10.71 3.40 20.18
C SER A 11 -10.55 4.57 19.20
N VAL A 12 -9.32 5.00 18.99
CA VAL A 12 -9.02 6.06 18.02
C VAL A 12 -9.35 5.53 16.62
N ASP A 13 -10.36 6.12 15.99
CA ASP A 13 -10.68 5.89 14.58
C ASP A 13 -9.54 6.42 13.70
N LEU A 14 -8.68 5.50 13.25
CA LEU A 14 -7.50 5.81 12.44
C LEU A 14 -7.87 6.30 11.03
N SER A 15 -9.11 6.09 10.57
CA SER A 15 -9.57 6.55 9.25
C SER A 15 -9.54 8.07 9.11
N GLN A 16 -9.66 8.79 10.23
CA GLN A 16 -9.63 10.25 10.27
C GLN A 16 -8.20 10.83 10.28
N ARG A 17 -7.17 10.03 10.59
CA ARG A 17 -5.77 10.51 10.65
C ARG A 17 -5.12 10.64 9.28
N THR A 18 -5.63 9.95 8.26
CA THR A 18 -5.10 10.00 6.89
C THR A 18 -5.45 11.27 6.12
N GLN A 19 -6.18 12.21 6.73
CA GLN A 19 -6.41 13.53 6.14
C GLN A 19 -5.15 14.41 6.31
N ILE A 20 -4.06 13.96 5.69
CA ILE A 20 -2.84 14.74 5.49
C ILE A 20 -3.25 15.97 4.69
N GLN A 21 -3.07 17.16 5.28
CA GLN A 21 -3.35 18.44 4.65
C GLN A 21 -2.77 18.46 3.23
N GLU A 22 -3.63 18.75 2.24
CA GLU A 22 -3.35 18.66 0.81
C GLU A 22 -1.96 19.24 0.44
N ILE A 23 -0.98 18.37 0.19
CA ILE A 23 0.26 18.74 -0.49
C ILE A 23 -0.09 18.93 -1.97
N LYS A 24 -0.74 20.05 -2.27
CA LYS A 24 -1.37 20.36 -3.57
C LYS A 24 -0.42 20.37 -4.77
N GLN A 25 0.89 20.31 -4.52
CA GLN A 25 1.94 20.39 -5.54
C GLN A 25 2.50 19.04 -5.98
N MET A 26 2.20 17.94 -5.27
CA MET A 26 2.68 16.59 -5.63
C MET A 26 1.56 15.60 -5.94
N ILE A 27 0.28 15.96 -5.73
CA ILE A 27 -0.84 15.06 -6.02
C ILE A 27 -0.90 14.86 -7.55
N PRO A 28 -0.61 13.66 -8.07
CA PRO A 28 -0.77 13.38 -9.48
C PRO A 28 -2.24 13.59 -9.86
N SER A 29 -2.50 14.04 -11.09
CA SER A 29 -3.88 14.12 -11.56
C SER A 29 -4.55 12.73 -11.49
N GLY A 30 -5.88 12.68 -11.46
CA GLY A 30 -6.60 11.40 -11.47
C GLY A 30 -6.26 10.54 -12.70
N GLU A 31 -5.95 11.19 -13.83
CA GLU A 31 -5.49 10.52 -15.04
C GLU A 31 -4.07 9.95 -14.88
N GLN A 32 -3.13 10.73 -14.34
CA GLN A 32 -1.78 10.23 -14.03
C GLN A 32 -1.82 9.05 -13.06
N THR A 33 -2.65 9.15 -12.02
CA THR A 33 -2.85 8.07 -11.05
C THR A 33 -3.37 6.80 -11.73
N SER A 34 -4.34 6.93 -12.65
CA SER A 34 -4.87 5.79 -13.42
C SER A 34 -3.80 5.14 -14.30
N GLN A 35 -2.97 5.94 -14.97
CA GLN A 35 -1.87 5.43 -15.80
C GLN A 35 -0.82 4.67 -14.97
N GLU A 36 -0.46 5.19 -13.80
CA GLU A 36 0.49 4.49 -12.92
C GLU A 36 -0.11 3.19 -12.37
N ILE A 37 -1.41 3.12 -12.06
CA ILE A 37 -2.06 1.85 -11.66
C ILE A 37 -2.00 0.82 -12.80
N ILE A 38 -2.31 1.24 -14.04
CA ILE A 38 -2.23 0.35 -15.21
C ILE A 38 -0.79 -0.14 -15.43
N ARG A 39 0.18 0.75 -15.27
CA ARG A 39 1.61 0.41 -15.35
C ARG A 39 2.02 -0.58 -14.26
N MET A 40 1.62 -0.33 -13.01
CA MET A 40 1.91 -1.20 -11.88
C MET A 40 1.32 -2.60 -12.09
N ASN A 41 0.10 -2.70 -12.63
CA ASN A 41 -0.50 -3.99 -12.96
C ASN A 41 0.36 -4.78 -13.97
N ARG A 42 0.77 -4.13 -15.07
CA ARG A 42 1.62 -4.76 -16.09
C ARG A 42 2.96 -5.21 -15.50
N CYS A 43 3.62 -4.34 -14.73
CA CYS A 43 4.90 -4.68 -14.11
C CYS A 43 4.77 -5.84 -13.11
N LEU A 44 3.66 -5.95 -12.39
CA LEU A 44 3.40 -7.06 -11.48
C LEU A 44 3.19 -8.38 -12.26
N GLU A 45 2.38 -8.35 -13.32
CA GLU A 45 2.15 -9.51 -14.19
C GLU A 45 3.46 -10.01 -14.82
N GLU A 46 4.29 -9.09 -15.33
CA GLU A 46 5.61 -9.40 -15.88
C GLU A 46 6.56 -9.97 -14.81
N ALA A 47 6.59 -9.37 -13.61
CA ALA A 47 7.43 -9.85 -12.51
C ALA A 47 7.01 -11.26 -12.06
N TYR A 48 5.71 -11.54 -11.98
CA TYR A 48 5.18 -12.86 -11.64
C TYR A 48 5.54 -13.90 -12.70
N GLN A 49 5.34 -13.59 -13.99
CA GLN A 49 5.67 -14.48 -15.10
C GLN A 49 7.18 -14.78 -15.18
N ASN A 50 8.01 -13.76 -14.99
CA ASN A 50 9.47 -13.91 -14.99
C ASN A 50 9.99 -14.65 -13.74
N ASN A 51 9.17 -14.77 -12.70
CA ASN A 51 9.46 -15.49 -11.47
C ASN A 51 8.78 -16.88 -11.45
N ASP A 52 8.68 -17.56 -12.59
CA ASP A 52 8.08 -18.89 -12.73
C ASP A 52 6.66 -19.01 -12.13
N ASN A 53 5.87 -17.94 -12.25
CA ASN A 53 4.55 -17.82 -11.63
C ASN A 53 4.58 -18.05 -10.12
N GLN A 54 5.63 -17.56 -9.45
CA GLN A 54 5.72 -17.51 -7.99
C GLN A 54 5.41 -16.10 -7.49
N PRO A 55 4.80 -15.99 -6.28
CA PRO A 55 4.46 -14.71 -5.66
C PRO A 55 5.64 -13.74 -5.61
N VAL A 56 5.37 -12.46 -5.82
CA VAL A 56 6.38 -11.40 -5.90
C VAL A 56 6.53 -10.75 -4.54
N SER A 57 7.77 -10.56 -4.06
CA SER A 57 7.99 -9.85 -2.79
C SER A 57 7.41 -8.44 -2.82
N PHE A 58 6.49 -8.16 -1.88
CA PHE A 58 5.83 -6.86 -1.79
C PHE A 58 6.84 -5.71 -1.60
N PHE A 59 7.86 -5.91 -0.75
CA PHE A 59 8.87 -4.90 -0.50
C PHE A 59 9.76 -4.67 -1.72
N MET A 60 10.22 -5.73 -2.40
CA MET A 60 11.05 -5.57 -3.59
C MET A 60 10.29 -4.91 -4.73
N PHE A 61 8.97 -5.15 -4.82
CA PHE A 61 8.12 -4.54 -5.84
C PHE A 61 7.80 -3.07 -5.55
N THR A 62 7.57 -2.70 -4.29
CA THR A 62 7.07 -1.36 -3.94
C THR A 62 8.16 -0.37 -3.51
N ILE A 63 9.29 -0.83 -2.97
CA ILE A 63 10.31 0.08 -2.40
C ILE A 63 11.18 0.70 -3.50
N HIS A 64 11.11 2.02 -3.61
CA HIS A 64 12.02 2.79 -4.44
C HIS A 64 13.33 3.08 -3.68
N PRO A 65 14.52 2.80 -4.27
CA PRO A 65 15.79 2.79 -3.54
C PRO A 65 16.30 4.16 -3.09
N LYS A 66 15.76 5.25 -3.64
CA LYS A 66 16.25 6.63 -3.39
C LYS A 66 15.21 7.61 -2.87
N LEU A 67 13.93 7.31 -3.04
CA LEU A 67 12.84 8.28 -2.84
C LEU A 67 11.70 7.59 -2.09
N PHE A 68 11.60 7.88 -0.79
CA PHE A 68 10.58 7.27 0.07
C PHE A 68 9.15 7.60 -0.40
N CYS A 69 8.89 8.82 -0.88
CA CYS A 69 7.57 9.19 -1.39
C CYS A 69 7.12 8.30 -2.56
N ARG A 70 8.05 7.89 -3.44
CA ARG A 70 7.75 6.94 -4.53
C ARG A 70 7.40 5.56 -3.99
N SER A 71 8.04 5.10 -2.91
CA SER A 71 7.63 3.85 -2.25
C SER A 71 6.20 3.93 -1.72
N VAL A 72 5.83 5.04 -1.10
CA VAL A 72 4.47 5.25 -0.59
C VAL A 72 3.44 5.32 -1.73
N GLU A 73 3.77 6.01 -2.83
CA GLU A 73 2.95 6.04 -4.06
C GLU A 73 2.78 4.64 -4.66
N ASN A 74 3.85 3.85 -4.77
CA ASN A 74 3.79 2.47 -5.26
C ASN A 74 2.85 1.61 -4.39
N ILE A 75 2.97 1.71 -3.06
CA ILE A 75 2.09 1.01 -2.11
C ILE A 75 0.63 1.46 -2.31
N PHE A 76 0.41 2.76 -2.47
CA PHE A 76 -0.92 3.30 -2.75
C PHE A 76 -1.50 2.73 -4.05
N HIS A 77 -0.74 2.66 -5.14
CA HIS A 77 -1.20 2.06 -6.40
C HIS A 77 -1.49 0.56 -6.27
N VAL A 78 -0.62 -0.21 -5.58
CA VAL A 78 -0.85 -1.64 -5.30
C VAL A 78 -2.14 -1.84 -4.49
N SER A 79 -2.49 -0.93 -3.58
CA SER A 79 -3.74 -1.03 -2.83
C SER A 79 -4.99 -1.02 -3.72
N PHE A 80 -4.94 -0.34 -4.88
CA PHE A 80 -6.03 -0.39 -5.87
C PHE A 80 -6.08 -1.73 -6.60
N LEU A 81 -4.92 -2.31 -6.94
CA LEU A 81 -4.87 -3.63 -7.56
C LEU A 81 -5.50 -4.69 -6.63
N ILE A 82 -5.20 -4.62 -5.34
CA ILE A 82 -5.80 -5.50 -4.32
C ILE A 82 -7.30 -5.23 -4.19
N LYS A 83 -7.70 -3.95 -4.09
CA LYS A 83 -9.12 -3.57 -4.00
C LYS A 83 -9.95 -4.07 -5.19
N GLU A 84 -9.36 -4.09 -6.39
CA GLU A 84 -9.99 -4.57 -7.62
C GLU A 84 -9.86 -6.09 -7.85
N GLY A 85 -9.20 -6.82 -6.95
CA GLY A 85 -9.00 -8.27 -7.06
C GLY A 85 -8.01 -8.67 -8.14
N LYS A 86 -7.14 -7.76 -8.60
CA LYS A 86 -6.07 -8.01 -9.59
C LYS A 86 -4.79 -8.55 -8.95
N ALA A 87 -4.63 -8.38 -7.65
CA ALA A 87 -3.54 -8.92 -6.85
C ALA A 87 -4.05 -9.29 -5.46
N GLU A 88 -3.34 -10.16 -4.75
CA GLU A 88 -3.63 -10.53 -3.37
C GLU A 88 -2.38 -10.33 -2.51
N LEU A 89 -2.50 -9.77 -1.31
CA LEU A 89 -1.39 -9.63 -0.38
C LEU A 89 -1.50 -10.67 0.72
N PHE A 90 -0.52 -11.56 0.82
CA PHE A 90 -0.46 -12.61 1.84
C PHE A 90 0.97 -12.81 2.35
N LEU A 91 1.14 -13.66 3.37
CA LEU A 91 2.44 -14.00 3.93
C LEU A 91 2.93 -15.33 3.35
N ASP A 92 4.20 -15.36 2.94
CA ASP A 92 4.87 -16.58 2.51
C ASP A 92 5.29 -17.47 3.71
N GLU A 93 5.98 -18.57 3.42
CA GLU A 93 6.50 -19.51 4.43
C GLU A 93 7.45 -18.86 5.45
N ASN A 94 8.09 -17.75 5.08
CA ASN A 94 9.01 -16.99 5.92
C ASN A 94 8.31 -15.84 6.67
N GLN A 95 6.97 -15.76 6.60
CA GLN A 95 6.17 -14.68 7.17
C GLN A 95 6.48 -13.31 6.54
N LEU A 96 6.92 -13.28 5.27
CA LEU A 96 7.17 -12.08 4.50
C LEU A 96 5.99 -11.79 3.55
N PRO A 97 5.60 -10.51 3.39
CA PRO A 97 4.51 -10.14 2.50
C PRO A 97 4.88 -10.33 1.03
N VAL A 98 4.00 -11.00 0.30
CA VAL A 98 4.09 -11.28 -1.14
C VAL A 98 2.78 -10.94 -1.86
N LEU A 99 2.90 -10.64 -3.15
CA LEU A 99 1.82 -10.33 -4.10
C LEU A 99 1.62 -11.45 -5.11
#